data_AF-A0A8H3AEK3-F1
#
_entry.id   AF-A0A8H3AEK3-F1
#
_cell.length_a   1.000
_cell.length_b   1.000
_cell.length_c   1.000
_cell.angle_alpha   90.00
_cell.angle_beta   90.00
_cell.angle_gamma   90.00
#
_symmetry.space_group_name_H-M   'P 1'
#
loop_
_entity.id
_entity.type
_entity.pdbx_description
1 polymer ?
#
loop_
_entity_poly.entity_id
_entity_poly.type
_entity_poly.pdbx_seq_one_letter_code
_entity_poly.pdbx_strand_id
1 'polypeptide(L)'
;MVKSIPSMADAGIRGYILWAPPFSCFGILFQPGGSNVQTVNKTIQPAWDWVAQHPGTQTTSFGTVHPNFFSYMSTYIGDIAIATNIWMGSRLVPRETLKNKFDQLSRFAILPENPFIGSSALIVGGGAVNDADPDSTGLNPAWRKDAIVSWSISGVWTNSVPGETIKQIKANVTRLTQELGELADLDDGSYFNEADPDEPKWKQAFFGSHYSRLLEIKQKVDPKGLFTCNRCIGSS
;
A
#
# COMPACT_ATOMS: atom_id res chain seq x y z
N MET A 1 11.16 10.92 2.34
CA MET A 1 10.81 9.68 1.61
C MET A 1 9.57 9.82 0.74
N VAL A 2 8.40 10.17 1.27
CA VAL A 2 7.13 10.26 0.50
C VAL A 2 7.28 11.10 -0.79
N LYS A 3 7.90 12.29 -0.68
CA LYS A 3 8.19 13.19 -1.82
C LYS A 3 8.95 12.53 -2.97
N SER A 4 9.78 11.53 -2.69
CA SER A 4 10.65 10.88 -3.67
C SER A 4 9.96 9.71 -4.39
N ILE A 5 8.78 9.28 -3.94
CA ILE A 5 8.08 8.13 -4.52
C ILE A 5 7.77 8.32 -6.02
N PRO A 6 7.25 9.48 -6.49
CA PRO A 6 7.02 9.67 -7.92
C PRO A 6 8.30 9.49 -8.76
N SER A 7 9.43 10.05 -8.33
CA SER A 7 10.72 9.89 -9.03
C SER A 7 11.23 8.46 -9.01
N MET A 8 10.98 7.71 -7.92
CA MET A 8 11.28 6.28 -7.87
C MET A 8 10.46 5.52 -8.92
N ALA A 9 9.15 5.76 -8.96
CA ALA A 9 8.26 5.11 -9.91
C ALA A 9 8.64 5.41 -11.37
N ASP A 10 9.04 6.66 -11.67
CA ASP A 10 9.48 7.11 -13.00
C ASP A 10 10.82 6.50 -13.42
N ALA A 11 11.73 6.27 -12.48
CA ALA A 11 12.97 5.54 -12.73
C ALA A 11 12.75 4.02 -12.91
N GLY A 12 11.50 3.55 -12.89
CA GLY A 12 11.17 2.11 -12.96
C GLY A 12 11.43 1.36 -11.65
N ILE A 13 11.67 2.06 -10.54
CA ILE A 13 11.84 1.46 -9.22
C ILE A 13 10.46 1.05 -8.68
N ARG A 14 10.40 -0.14 -8.10
CA ARG A 14 9.23 -0.73 -7.45
C ARG A 14 9.62 -1.25 -6.08
N GLY A 15 8.61 -1.58 -5.27
CA GLY A 15 8.82 -2.23 -3.99
C GLY A 15 8.02 -1.63 -2.87
N TYR A 16 8.55 -1.73 -1.65
CA TYR A 16 7.81 -1.57 -0.41
C TYR A 16 8.57 -0.60 0.49
N ILE A 17 7.86 0.41 1.00
CA ILE A 17 8.35 1.27 2.08
C ILE A 17 7.42 1.06 3.26
N LEU A 18 7.97 0.67 4.40
CA LEU A 18 7.24 0.39 5.63
C LEU A 18 7.70 1.34 6.72
N TRP A 19 6.74 1.93 7.41
CA TRP A 19 6.94 2.72 8.60
C TRP A 19 6.33 2.00 9.79
N ALA A 20 7.17 1.63 10.74
CA ALA A 20 6.76 0.93 11.94
C ALA A 20 6.88 1.87 13.16
N PRO A 21 5.93 1.79 14.12
CA PRO A 21 6.04 2.53 15.36
C PRO A 21 7.33 2.21 16.13
N PRO A 22 7.84 3.15 16.94
CA PRO A 22 7.39 4.55 17.01
C PRO A 22 8.00 5.41 15.88
N PHE A 23 9.21 5.11 15.42
CA PHE A 23 9.98 5.96 14.48
C PHE A 23 10.90 5.16 13.54
N SER A 24 10.46 4.00 13.06
CA SER A 24 11.25 3.19 12.13
C SER A 24 10.74 3.33 10.69
N CYS A 25 11.66 3.37 9.73
CA CYS A 25 11.38 3.30 8.31
C CYS A 25 12.30 2.25 7.69
N PHE A 26 11.71 1.28 6.98
CA PHE A 26 12.40 0.24 6.25
C PHE A 26 11.90 0.21 4.80
N GLY A 27 12.74 -0.20 3.85
CA GLY A 27 12.29 -0.36 2.48
C GLY A 27 13.06 -1.41 1.71
N ILE A 28 12.34 -2.15 0.88
CA ILE A 28 12.89 -3.04 -0.14
C ILE A 28 12.50 -2.46 -1.48
N LEU A 29 13.47 -1.89 -2.18
CA LEU A 29 13.29 -1.23 -3.47
C LEU A 29 14.15 -1.92 -4.51
N PHE A 30 13.59 -2.12 -5.70
CA PHE A 30 14.27 -2.80 -6.80
C PHE A 30 13.89 -2.19 -8.14
N GLN A 31 14.78 -2.32 -9.12
CA GLN A 31 14.56 -1.85 -10.48
C GLN A 31 14.70 -3.05 -11.43
N PRO A 32 13.59 -3.60 -11.95
CA PRO A 32 13.64 -4.66 -12.96
C PRO A 32 14.49 -4.25 -14.17
N GLY A 33 15.39 -5.13 -14.61
CA GLY A 33 16.30 -4.85 -15.73
C GLY A 33 17.44 -3.87 -15.40
N GLY A 34 17.55 -3.40 -14.17
CA GLY A 34 18.68 -2.57 -13.72
C GLY A 34 19.99 -3.35 -13.71
N SER A 35 21.04 -2.80 -14.31
CA SER A 35 22.37 -3.41 -14.39
C SER A 35 23.36 -2.88 -13.35
N ASN A 36 22.99 -1.84 -12.60
CA ASN A 36 23.85 -1.20 -11.62
C ASN A 36 23.02 -0.60 -10.47
N VAL A 37 23.45 -0.86 -9.23
CA VAL A 37 22.83 -0.31 -8.01
C VAL A 37 22.89 1.21 -7.95
N GLN A 38 23.82 1.85 -8.66
CA GLN A 38 23.96 3.31 -8.65
C GLN A 38 22.70 4.04 -9.15
N THR A 39 21.92 3.46 -10.05
CA THR A 39 20.68 4.09 -10.55
C THR A 39 19.62 4.17 -9.45
N VAL A 40 19.42 3.06 -8.73
CA VAL A 40 18.51 3.01 -7.57
C VAL A 40 19.03 3.95 -6.47
N ASN A 41 20.33 3.84 -6.14
CA ASN A 41 20.95 4.68 -5.11
C ASN A 41 20.78 6.16 -5.43
N LYS A 42 21.12 6.63 -6.64
CA LYS A 42 20.96 8.04 -7.02
C LYS A 42 19.53 8.57 -6.86
N THR A 43 18.53 7.73 -7.07
CA THR A 43 17.11 8.12 -6.96
C THR A 43 16.68 8.29 -5.49
N ILE A 44 17.24 7.49 -4.58
CA ILE A 44 16.88 7.49 -3.16
C ILE A 44 17.84 8.30 -2.29
N GLN A 45 19.08 8.53 -2.76
CA GLN A 45 20.16 9.17 -2.02
C GLN A 45 19.75 10.53 -1.45
N PRO A 46 19.08 11.44 -2.19
CA PRO A 46 18.70 12.74 -1.63
C PRO A 46 17.78 12.62 -0.41
N ALA A 47 16.93 11.59 -0.35
CA ALA A 47 16.08 11.36 0.80
C ALA A 47 16.88 10.84 2.00
N TRP A 48 17.88 9.98 1.77
CA TRP A 48 18.77 9.47 2.82
C TRP A 48 19.76 10.50 3.33
N ASP A 49 20.34 11.31 2.46
CA ASP A 49 21.20 12.43 2.85
C ASP A 49 20.43 13.41 3.73
N TRP A 50 19.18 13.70 3.37
CA TRP A 50 18.31 14.53 4.20
C TRP A 50 18.08 13.90 5.58
N VAL A 51 17.75 12.61 5.66
CA VAL A 51 17.55 11.94 6.96
C VAL A 51 18.84 11.98 7.79
N ALA A 52 20.00 11.63 7.20
CA ALA A 52 21.28 11.56 7.89
C ALA A 52 21.75 12.91 8.46
N GLN A 53 21.24 14.04 7.95
CA GLN A 53 21.52 15.38 8.49
C GLN A 53 20.71 15.73 9.75
N HIS A 54 19.71 14.92 10.13
CA HIS A 54 18.87 15.19 11.29
C HIS A 54 19.40 14.50 12.55
N PRO A 55 19.57 15.22 13.68
CA PRO A 55 20.03 14.65 14.93
C PRO A 55 19.17 13.47 15.40
N GLY A 56 19.81 12.41 15.89
CA GLY A 56 19.14 11.22 16.43
C GLY A 56 18.70 10.19 15.38
N THR A 57 18.94 10.45 14.08
CA THR A 57 18.67 9.47 13.03
C THR A 57 19.84 8.52 12.81
N GLN A 58 19.52 7.29 12.40
CA GLN A 58 20.49 6.32 11.90
C GLN A 58 19.99 5.80 10.56
N THR A 59 20.87 5.78 9.56
CA THR A 59 20.53 5.31 8.22
C THR A 59 21.52 4.26 7.78
N THR A 60 21.00 3.18 7.19
CA THR A 60 21.79 2.13 6.57
C THR A 60 21.11 1.79 5.26
N SER A 61 21.90 1.67 4.19
CA SER A 61 21.43 1.16 2.90
C SER A 61 22.51 0.33 2.25
N PHE A 62 22.09 -0.69 1.52
CA PHE A 62 22.95 -1.54 0.72
C PHE A 62 22.13 -2.07 -0.46
N GLY A 63 22.80 -2.54 -1.50
CA GLY A 63 22.14 -3.09 -2.66
C GLY A 63 23.08 -3.99 -3.46
N THR A 64 22.51 -4.97 -4.14
CA THR A 64 23.22 -5.89 -5.02
C THR A 64 22.49 -6.00 -6.35
N VAL A 65 23.24 -6.33 -7.41
CA VAL A 65 22.66 -6.70 -8.71
C VAL A 65 22.45 -8.21 -8.71
N HIS A 66 21.29 -8.66 -9.21
CA HIS A 66 20.96 -10.07 -9.34
C HIS A 66 20.84 -10.46 -10.81
N PRO A 67 21.29 -11.68 -11.19
CA PRO A 67 21.25 -12.12 -12.58
C PRO A 67 19.83 -12.38 -13.10
N ASN A 68 18.88 -12.60 -12.21
CA ASN A 68 17.47 -12.79 -12.53
C ASN A 68 16.58 -12.45 -11.32
N PHE A 69 15.28 -12.32 -11.57
CA PHE A 69 14.30 -11.98 -10.54
C PHE A 69 14.23 -13.02 -9.42
N PHE A 70 14.37 -14.31 -9.74
CA PHE A 70 14.35 -15.38 -8.75
C PHE A 70 15.48 -15.24 -7.71
N SER A 71 16.72 -14.99 -8.15
CA SER A 71 17.86 -14.78 -7.24
C SER A 71 17.66 -13.56 -6.33
N TYR A 72 17.08 -12.48 -6.86
CA TYR A 72 16.69 -11.32 -6.05
C TYR A 72 15.66 -11.71 -4.98
N MET A 73 14.58 -12.37 -5.38
CA MET A 73 13.52 -12.79 -4.48
C MET A 73 14.05 -13.69 -3.37
N SER A 74 14.85 -14.72 -3.71
CA SER A 74 15.45 -15.62 -2.72
C SER A 74 16.42 -14.93 -1.75
N THR A 75 16.98 -13.79 -2.13
CA THR A 75 17.95 -13.05 -1.30
C THR A 75 17.26 -12.08 -0.36
N TYR A 76 16.25 -11.35 -0.85
CA TYR A 76 15.68 -10.21 -0.14
C TYR A 76 14.27 -10.44 0.38
N ILE A 77 13.51 -11.35 -0.22
CA ILE A 77 12.12 -11.60 0.13
C ILE A 77 12.04 -12.90 0.92
N GLY A 78 11.86 -12.76 2.23
CA GLY A 78 11.59 -13.86 3.15
C GLY A 78 10.20 -13.74 3.76
N ASP A 79 9.74 -14.81 4.39
CA ASP A 79 8.54 -14.76 5.21
C ASP A 79 8.85 -14.03 6.52
N ILE A 80 8.12 -12.95 6.78
CA ILE A 80 8.36 -12.08 7.94
C ILE A 80 7.18 -12.05 8.92
N ALA A 81 6.08 -12.75 8.65
CA ALA A 81 4.82 -12.48 9.37
C ALA A 81 3.82 -13.65 9.47
N ILE A 82 4.26 -14.90 9.59
CA ILE A 82 3.35 -15.99 9.94
C ILE A 82 2.74 -15.74 11.34
N ALA A 83 1.44 -15.97 11.48
CA ALA A 83 0.70 -16.00 12.76
C ALA A 83 0.59 -14.68 13.54
N THR A 84 0.62 -13.53 12.86
CA THR A 84 0.38 -12.22 13.48
C THR A 84 -1.03 -11.71 13.17
N ASN A 85 -1.76 -11.19 14.18
CA ASN A 85 -3.05 -10.55 13.94
C ASN A 85 -2.84 -9.17 13.31
N ILE A 86 -3.55 -8.92 12.22
CA ILE A 86 -3.48 -7.66 11.49
C ILE A 86 -4.88 -7.17 11.13
N TRP A 87 -5.09 -5.87 11.31
CA TRP A 87 -6.20 -5.12 10.74
C TRP A 87 -5.62 -4.06 9.82
N MET A 88 -5.99 -4.08 8.55
CA MET A 88 -5.34 -3.25 7.54
C MET A 88 -6.40 -2.56 6.70
N GLY A 89 -6.22 -1.26 6.46
CA GLY A 89 -6.91 -0.53 5.41
C GLY A 89 -5.91 -0.02 4.38
N SER A 90 -6.36 0.21 3.14
CA SER A 90 -5.50 0.78 2.11
C SER A 90 -6.23 1.78 1.23
N ARG A 91 -5.45 2.63 0.55
CA ARG A 91 -5.90 3.51 -0.52
C ARG A 91 -4.89 3.53 -1.67
N LEU A 92 -5.40 3.57 -2.88
CA LEU A 92 -4.62 3.85 -4.08
C LEU A 92 -4.33 5.34 -4.10
N VAL A 93 -3.05 5.69 -4.18
CA VAL A 93 -2.61 7.08 -4.18
C VAL A 93 -2.03 7.41 -5.56
N PRO A 94 -2.63 8.38 -6.28
CA PRO A 94 -2.15 8.75 -7.59
C PRO A 94 -0.88 9.58 -7.49
N ARG A 95 -0.10 9.54 -8.56
CA ARG A 95 1.16 10.27 -8.70
C ARG A 95 1.02 11.76 -8.40
N GLU A 96 0.00 12.40 -8.96
CA GLU A 96 -0.22 13.84 -8.79
C GLU A 96 -0.50 14.20 -7.34
N THR A 97 -1.24 13.35 -6.61
CA THR A 97 -1.45 13.54 -5.17
C THR A 97 -0.13 13.41 -4.40
N LEU A 98 0.73 12.45 -4.74
CA LEU A 98 2.07 12.33 -4.15
C LEU A 98 2.97 13.52 -4.48
N LYS A 99 2.85 14.16 -5.65
CA LYS A 99 3.64 15.35 -5.99
C LYS A 99 3.14 16.60 -5.27
N ASN A 100 1.82 16.78 -5.20
CA ASN A 100 1.22 18.05 -4.80
C ASN A 100 0.83 18.08 -3.31
N LYS A 101 0.63 16.92 -2.68
CA LYS A 101 0.20 16.79 -1.28
C LYS A 101 1.16 15.96 -0.41
N PHE A 102 2.43 15.78 -0.80
CA PHE A 102 3.38 14.95 -0.04
C PHE A 102 3.53 15.36 1.43
N ASP A 103 3.52 16.66 1.73
CA ASP A 103 3.62 17.16 3.10
C ASP A 103 2.43 16.68 3.95
N GLN A 104 1.21 16.74 3.39
CA GLN A 104 0.00 16.26 4.06
C GLN A 104 0.00 14.74 4.19
N LEU A 105 0.42 14.02 3.15
CA LEU A 105 0.53 12.56 3.16
C LEU A 105 1.57 12.05 4.17
N SER A 106 2.63 12.84 4.42
CA SER A 106 3.70 12.45 5.34
C SER A 106 3.20 12.18 6.77
N ARG A 107 2.05 12.75 7.16
CA ARG A 107 1.39 12.49 8.45
C ARG A 107 0.95 11.04 8.64
N PHE A 108 0.74 10.30 7.54
CA PHE A 108 0.37 8.89 7.58
C PHE A 108 1.57 7.96 7.52
N ALA A 109 2.75 8.48 7.16
CA ALA A 109 3.96 7.68 7.15
C ALA A 109 4.33 7.29 8.58
N ILE A 110 4.44 8.25 9.50
CA ILE A 110 4.78 7.99 10.91
C ILE A 110 3.61 8.42 11.79
N LEU A 111 3.11 7.49 12.61
CA LEU A 111 1.95 7.67 13.47
C LEU A 111 2.37 7.58 14.95
N PRO A 112 3.10 8.57 15.50
CA PRO A 112 3.75 8.47 16.82
C PRO A 112 2.75 8.25 17.97
N GLU A 113 1.54 8.77 17.82
CA GLU A 113 0.45 8.62 18.80
C GLU A 113 -0.19 7.22 18.81
N ASN A 114 0.21 6.32 17.90
CA ASN A 114 -0.39 5.00 17.75
C ASN A 114 0.67 3.89 17.83
N PRO A 115 0.97 3.35 19.02
CA PRO A 115 2.06 2.39 19.21
C PRO A 115 1.83 1.04 18.50
N PHE A 116 0.60 0.74 18.06
CA PHE A 116 0.23 -0.49 17.37
C PHE A 116 -0.05 -0.31 15.88
N ILE A 117 -0.02 0.92 15.36
CA ILE A 117 -0.42 1.23 13.99
C ILE A 117 0.79 1.70 13.19
N GLY A 118 1.20 0.88 12.23
CA GLY A 118 2.18 1.25 11.22
C GLY A 118 1.51 1.63 9.90
N SER A 119 2.35 1.98 8.93
CA SER A 119 1.92 2.30 7.59
C SER A 119 2.88 1.74 6.54
N SER A 120 2.41 1.52 5.32
CA SER A 120 3.28 1.16 4.21
C SER A 120 2.83 1.81 2.91
N ALA A 121 3.79 2.09 2.03
CA ALA A 121 3.57 2.55 0.67
C ALA A 121 4.18 1.53 -0.30
N LEU A 122 3.31 0.83 -1.03
CA LEU A 122 3.68 -0.18 -2.00
C LEU A 122 3.73 0.48 -3.38
N ILE A 123 4.93 0.67 -3.92
CA ILE A 123 5.16 1.21 -5.27
C ILE A 123 4.96 0.08 -6.27
N VAL A 124 3.70 -0.25 -6.55
CA VAL A 124 3.29 -1.41 -7.37
C VAL A 124 2.37 -1.03 -8.53
N GLY A 125 1.95 0.23 -8.60
CA GLY A 125 1.14 0.76 -9.70
C GLY A 125 1.98 1.44 -10.78
N GLY A 126 1.31 2.23 -11.63
CA GLY A 126 1.93 2.94 -12.74
C GLY A 126 2.56 2.05 -13.82
N GLY A 127 3.20 2.68 -14.81
CA GLY A 127 3.82 1.96 -15.94
C GLY A 127 2.83 1.02 -16.64
N ALA A 128 3.23 -0.23 -16.88
CA ALA A 128 2.37 -1.23 -17.52
C ALA A 128 1.02 -1.46 -16.84
N VAL A 129 0.90 -1.16 -15.53
CA VAL A 129 -0.37 -1.22 -14.81
C VAL A 129 -1.33 -0.15 -15.33
N ASN A 130 -0.87 1.04 -15.74
CA ASN A 130 -1.72 2.08 -16.32
C ASN A 130 -2.10 1.80 -17.77
N ASP A 131 -1.22 1.13 -18.52
CA ASP A 131 -1.36 0.98 -19.98
C ASP A 131 -2.43 -0.05 -20.38
N ALA A 132 -2.79 -0.97 -19.48
CA ALA A 132 -3.81 -1.98 -19.71
C ALA A 132 -5.21 -1.35 -19.69
N ASP A 133 -6.06 -1.73 -20.66
CA ASP A 133 -7.47 -1.33 -20.71
C ASP A 133 -8.16 -1.61 -19.35
N PRO A 134 -8.73 -0.57 -18.67
CA PRO A 134 -9.40 -0.74 -17.39
C PRO A 134 -10.50 -1.79 -17.43
N ASP A 135 -11.19 -1.98 -18.56
CA ASP A 135 -12.32 -2.90 -18.65
C ASP A 135 -11.94 -4.32 -19.12
N SER A 136 -10.64 -4.58 -19.35
CA SER A 136 -10.14 -5.90 -19.75
C SER A 136 -10.17 -6.94 -18.63
N THR A 137 -10.20 -6.50 -17.37
CA THR A 137 -10.31 -7.36 -16.18
C THR A 137 -11.24 -6.73 -15.15
N GLY A 138 -11.66 -7.50 -14.14
CA GLY A 138 -12.50 -7.00 -13.04
C GLY A 138 -11.75 -6.23 -11.94
N LEU A 139 -10.59 -5.64 -12.27
CA LEU A 139 -9.78 -4.87 -11.33
C LEU A 139 -10.36 -3.46 -11.19
N ASN A 140 -10.42 -2.91 -9.96
CA ASN A 140 -10.87 -1.52 -9.76
C ASN A 140 -10.17 -0.55 -10.74
N PRO A 141 -10.91 0.17 -11.60
CA PRO A 141 -10.34 1.08 -12.60
C PRO A 141 -9.43 2.16 -12.04
N ALA A 142 -9.54 2.50 -10.75
CA ALA A 142 -8.63 3.42 -10.08
C ALA A 142 -7.15 3.03 -10.23
N TRP A 143 -6.84 1.72 -10.36
CA TRP A 143 -5.49 1.25 -10.68
C TRP A 143 -4.94 1.78 -12.01
N ARG A 144 -5.81 2.13 -12.97
CA ARG A 144 -5.42 2.68 -14.29
C ARG A 144 -5.38 4.20 -14.32
N LYS A 145 -5.77 4.88 -13.23
CA LYS A 145 -5.83 6.34 -13.13
C LYS A 145 -4.55 6.93 -12.53
N ASP A 146 -3.39 6.43 -12.98
CA ASP A 146 -2.06 6.80 -12.48
C ASP A 146 -1.87 6.63 -10.96
N ALA A 147 -2.56 5.64 -10.39
CA ALA A 147 -2.26 5.12 -9.06
C ALA A 147 -0.88 4.46 -9.09
N ILE A 148 0.09 5.05 -8.39
CA ILE A 148 1.46 4.50 -8.32
C ILE A 148 1.74 3.80 -7.00
N VAL A 149 0.96 4.10 -5.96
CA VAL A 149 1.08 3.51 -4.62
C VAL A 149 -0.22 2.86 -4.19
N SER A 150 -0.14 1.64 -3.66
CA SER A 150 -1.13 1.14 -2.69
C SER A 150 -0.61 1.47 -1.30
N TRP A 151 -1.26 2.40 -0.60
CA TRP A 151 -0.83 2.89 0.70
C TRP A 151 -1.69 2.25 1.78
N SER A 152 -1.08 1.48 2.68
CA SER A 152 -1.78 0.81 3.77
C SER A 152 -1.56 1.48 5.13
N ILE A 153 -2.56 1.39 5.99
CA ILE A 153 -2.49 1.65 7.43
C ILE A 153 -2.82 0.33 8.12
N SER A 154 -1.92 -0.13 8.99
CA SER A 154 -1.98 -1.49 9.55
C SER A 154 -1.83 -1.47 11.05
N GLY A 155 -2.87 -1.91 11.75
CA GLY A 155 -2.86 -2.22 13.17
C GLY A 155 -2.42 -3.66 13.40
N VAL A 156 -1.41 -3.88 14.23
CA VAL A 156 -0.82 -5.20 14.48
C VAL A 156 -0.79 -5.47 15.98
N TRP A 157 -1.18 -6.68 16.40
CA TRP A 157 -1.19 -7.04 17.83
C TRP A 157 -0.94 -8.53 18.08
N THR A 158 -0.45 -8.83 19.27
CA THR A 158 -0.29 -10.20 19.78
C THR A 158 -1.56 -10.69 20.47
N ASN A 159 -1.68 -12.00 20.69
CA ASN A 159 -2.83 -12.60 21.38
C ASN A 159 -3.01 -12.14 22.85
N SER A 160 -2.02 -11.45 23.43
CA SER A 160 -2.10 -10.92 24.80
C SER A 160 -2.72 -9.52 24.88
N VAL A 161 -2.96 -8.84 23.75
CA VAL A 161 -3.54 -7.50 23.74
C VAL A 161 -5.03 -7.55 24.12
N PRO A 162 -5.51 -6.71 25.07
CA PRO A 162 -6.91 -6.72 25.49
C PRO A 162 -7.88 -6.41 24.35
N GLY A 163 -9.07 -7.02 24.40
CA GLY A 163 -10.10 -6.84 23.37
C GLY A 163 -10.53 -5.38 23.16
N GLU A 164 -10.53 -4.55 24.20
CA GLU A 164 -10.86 -3.14 24.08
C GLU A 164 -9.78 -2.35 23.32
N THR A 165 -8.50 -2.64 23.58
CA THR A 165 -7.39 -2.09 22.81
C THR A 165 -7.46 -2.53 21.35
N ILE A 166 -7.82 -3.80 21.08
CA ILE A 166 -8.02 -4.28 19.71
C ILE A 166 -9.12 -3.49 19.00
N LYS A 167 -10.26 -3.22 19.65
CA LYS A 167 -11.33 -2.40 19.04
C LYS A 167 -10.85 -0.98 18.71
N GLN A 168 -10.07 -0.36 19.60
CA GLN A 168 -9.49 0.96 19.36
C GLN A 168 -8.52 0.95 18.18
N ILE A 169 -7.68 -0.09 18.07
CA ILE A 169 -6.77 -0.27 16.93
C ILE A 169 -7.58 -0.32 15.63
N LYS A 170 -8.61 -1.17 15.56
CA LYS A 170 -9.46 -1.31 14.36
C LYS A 170 -10.13 0.00 13.98
N ALA A 171 -10.77 0.66 14.94
CA ALA A 171 -11.45 1.94 14.72
C ALA A 171 -10.48 3.04 14.24
N ASN A 172 -9.27 3.09 14.80
CA ASN A 172 -8.25 4.04 14.38
C ASN A 172 -7.70 3.73 12.98
N VAL A 173 -7.47 2.46 12.65
CA VAL A 173 -7.06 2.05 11.29
C VAL A 173 -8.14 2.45 10.28
N THR A 174 -9.41 2.15 10.55
CA THR A 174 -10.54 2.55 9.68
C THR A 174 -10.59 4.05 9.51
N ARG A 175 -10.57 4.83 10.60
CA ARG A 175 -10.59 6.30 10.54
C ARG A 175 -9.42 6.86 9.73
N LEU A 176 -8.19 6.44 10.02
CA LEU A 176 -6.99 6.90 9.32
C LEU A 176 -7.01 6.51 7.83
N THR A 177 -7.57 5.35 7.50
CA THR A 177 -7.73 4.91 6.11
C THR A 177 -8.72 5.82 5.35
N GLN A 178 -9.83 6.22 5.98
CA GLN A 178 -10.76 7.18 5.37
C GLN A 178 -10.11 8.55 5.17
N GLU A 179 -9.41 9.06 6.18
CA GLU A 179 -8.68 10.34 6.08
C GLU A 179 -7.60 10.32 5.00
N LEU A 180 -6.91 9.19 4.82
CA LEU A 180 -5.98 8.99 3.72
C LEU A 180 -6.71 8.99 2.37
N GLY A 181 -7.92 8.41 2.30
CA GLY A 181 -8.76 8.39 1.11
C GLY A 181 -9.19 9.77 0.65
N GLU A 182 -9.63 10.62 1.58
CA GLU A 182 -9.97 12.03 1.33
C GLU A 182 -8.79 12.80 0.71
N LEU A 183 -7.57 12.50 1.15
CA LEU A 183 -6.37 13.15 0.63
C LEU A 183 -5.93 12.57 -0.71
N ALA A 184 -5.96 11.24 -0.86
CA ALA A 184 -5.63 10.49 -2.07
C ALA A 184 -6.46 10.96 -3.27
N ASP A 185 -7.76 11.20 -3.03
CA ASP A 185 -8.71 11.75 -3.99
C ASP A 185 -8.79 10.92 -5.29
N LEU A 186 -8.98 9.61 -5.12
CA LEU A 186 -9.07 8.65 -6.22
C LEU A 186 -10.22 7.68 -6.03
N ASP A 187 -11.41 8.24 -5.82
CA ASP A 187 -12.67 7.52 -5.62
C ASP A 187 -12.62 6.48 -4.48
N ASP A 188 -11.84 6.75 -3.43
CA ASP A 188 -11.55 5.82 -2.32
C ASP A 188 -10.98 4.46 -2.76
N GLY A 189 -10.41 4.36 -3.97
CA GLY A 189 -9.91 3.10 -4.52
C GLY A 189 -8.91 2.41 -3.59
N SER A 190 -9.01 1.09 -3.45
CA SER A 190 -8.18 0.26 -2.57
C SER A 190 -7.78 -1.04 -3.22
N TYR A 191 -6.71 -1.64 -2.73
CA TYR A 191 -6.37 -3.01 -3.08
C TYR A 191 -7.20 -3.98 -2.23
N PHE A 192 -8.23 -4.61 -2.81
CA PHE A 192 -9.19 -5.46 -2.11
C PHE A 192 -8.57 -6.50 -1.15
N ASN A 193 -7.45 -7.11 -1.53
CA ASN A 193 -6.80 -8.15 -0.71
C ASN A 193 -6.11 -7.60 0.54
N GLU A 194 -5.84 -6.30 0.59
CA GLU A 194 -5.13 -5.59 1.67
C GLU A 194 -5.93 -4.35 2.06
N ALA A 195 -7.23 -4.53 2.34
CA ALA A 195 -8.15 -3.43 2.61
C ALA A 195 -8.99 -3.66 3.87
N ASP A 196 -9.62 -2.56 4.32
CA ASP A 196 -10.29 -2.50 5.61
C ASP A 196 -11.52 -3.40 5.61
N PRO A 197 -11.59 -4.43 6.47
CA PRO A 197 -12.78 -5.27 6.58
C PRO A 197 -14.04 -4.47 6.92
N ASP A 198 -13.90 -3.33 7.61
CA ASP A 198 -15.00 -2.44 8.00
C ASP A 198 -15.21 -1.28 7.01
N GLU A 199 -14.59 -1.31 5.82
CA GLU A 199 -14.68 -0.23 4.82
C GLU A 199 -16.15 0.18 4.54
N PRO A 200 -16.58 1.39 4.90
CA PRO A 200 -17.96 1.84 4.73
C PRO A 200 -18.39 1.90 3.27
N LYS A 201 -17.49 2.24 2.34
CA LYS A 201 -17.79 2.37 0.90
C LYS A 201 -17.19 1.24 0.07
N TRP A 202 -17.12 0.04 0.63
CA TRP A 202 -16.34 -1.09 0.09
C TRP A 202 -16.64 -1.43 -1.37
N LYS A 203 -17.89 -1.30 -1.84
CA LYS A 203 -18.24 -1.58 -3.23
C LYS A 203 -17.47 -0.68 -4.20
N GLN A 204 -17.41 0.60 -3.89
CA GLN A 204 -16.66 1.61 -4.64
C GLN A 204 -15.16 1.45 -4.42
N ALA A 205 -14.72 1.35 -3.16
CA ALA A 205 -13.31 1.25 -2.83
C ALA A 205 -12.65 0.01 -3.45
N PHE A 206 -13.32 -1.14 -3.46
CA PHE A 206 -12.71 -2.41 -3.87
C PHE A 206 -12.94 -2.75 -5.33
N PHE A 207 -14.07 -2.33 -5.90
CA PHE A 207 -14.49 -2.74 -7.25
C PHE A 207 -14.84 -1.56 -8.17
N GLY A 208 -15.00 -0.35 -7.63
CA GLY A 208 -15.32 0.85 -8.41
C GLY A 208 -16.56 0.67 -9.30
N SER A 209 -16.49 1.21 -10.52
CA SER A 209 -17.56 1.11 -11.51
C SER A 209 -17.83 -0.33 -11.99
N HIS A 210 -16.92 -1.28 -11.74
CA HIS A 210 -17.12 -2.68 -12.14
C HIS A 210 -18.06 -3.45 -11.24
N TYR A 211 -18.38 -2.95 -10.04
CA TYR A 211 -19.18 -3.68 -9.06
C TYR A 211 -20.49 -4.21 -9.65
N SER A 212 -21.23 -3.39 -10.41
CA SER A 212 -22.52 -3.76 -10.98
C SER A 212 -22.40 -4.95 -11.95
N ARG A 213 -21.45 -4.91 -12.88
CA ARG A 213 -21.21 -6.01 -13.83
C ARG A 213 -20.74 -7.29 -13.11
N LEU A 214 -19.87 -7.14 -12.11
CA LEU A 214 -19.41 -8.26 -11.29
C LEU A 214 -20.56 -8.90 -10.51
N LEU A 215 -21.50 -8.09 -9.99
CA LEU A 215 -22.69 -8.59 -9.31
C LEU A 215 -23.61 -9.38 -10.24
N GLU A 216 -23.83 -8.92 -11.47
CA GLU A 216 -24.60 -9.67 -12.46
C GLU A 216 -23.98 -11.04 -12.76
N ILE A 217 -22.64 -11.10 -12.90
CA ILE A 217 -21.92 -12.35 -13.09
C ILE A 217 -22.08 -13.25 -11.86
N LYS A 218 -21.91 -12.70 -10.65
CA LYS A 218 -22.08 -13.43 -9.39
C LYS A 218 -23.48 -14.03 -9.28
N GLN A 219 -24.53 -13.29 -9.62
CA GLN A 219 -25.91 -13.78 -9.56
C GLN A 219 -26.19 -14.89 -10.59
N LYS A 220 -25.53 -14.85 -11.76
CA LYS A 220 -25.64 -15.93 -12.77
C LYS A 220 -24.92 -17.20 -12.33
N VAL A 221 -23.74 -17.07 -11.72
CA VAL A 221 -22.86 -18.20 -11.37
C VAL A 221 -23.21 -18.80 -10.00
N ASP A 222 -23.60 -17.97 -9.03
CA ASP A 222 -23.96 -18.37 -7.67
C ASP A 222 -25.26 -17.69 -7.21
N PRO A 223 -26.40 -18.05 -7.82
CA PRO A 223 -27.71 -17.44 -7.52
C PRO A 223 -28.19 -17.69 -6.09
N LYS A 224 -27.63 -18.69 -5.40
CA LYS A 224 -27.99 -19.04 -4.01
C LYS A 224 -27.08 -18.38 -2.97
N GLY A 225 -26.03 -17.68 -3.41
CA GLY A 225 -25.07 -17.02 -2.51
C GLY A 225 -24.28 -18.00 -1.64
N LEU A 226 -23.99 -19.20 -2.14
CA LEU A 226 -23.22 -20.20 -1.39
C LEU A 226 -21.79 -19.72 -1.10
N PHE A 227 -21.18 -19.00 -2.04
CA PHE A 227 -19.82 -18.46 -1.90
C PHE A 227 -19.89 -17.01 -1.41
N THR A 228 -19.96 -16.81 -0.10
CA THR A 228 -19.98 -15.47 0.52
C THR A 228 -18.74 -15.24 1.37
N CYS A 229 -18.36 -13.98 1.50
CA CYS A 229 -17.26 -13.52 2.36
C CYS A 229 -17.48 -12.04 2.71
N ASN A 230 -16.75 -11.56 3.72
CA ASN A 230 -16.85 -10.16 4.14
C ASN A 230 -16.49 -9.23 2.99
N ARG A 231 -17.41 -8.29 2.66
CA ARG A 231 -17.26 -7.30 1.58
C ARG A 231 -16.93 -7.90 0.20
N CYS A 232 -17.41 -9.10 -0.07
CA CYS A 232 -17.31 -9.72 -1.38
C CYS A 232 -18.48 -9.32 -2.29
N ILE A 233 -18.32 -9.43 -3.61
CA ILE A 233 -19.40 -9.14 -4.56
C ILE A 233 -20.66 -9.95 -4.19
N GLY A 234 -21.78 -9.26 -4.00
CA GLY A 234 -23.05 -9.86 -3.58
C GLY A 234 -23.22 -10.07 -2.07
N SER A 235 -22.24 -9.74 -1.22
CA SER A 235 -22.43 -9.70 0.23
C SER A 235 -23.30 -8.51 0.64
N SER A 236 -24.06 -8.69 1.72
CA SER A 236 -24.80 -7.62 2.43
C SER A 236 -23.86 -6.60 3.07
#